data_AF-A0A7S4QAI0-F1
#
_entry.id   AF-A0A7S4QAI0-F1
#
_cell.length_a   1.000
_cell.length_b   1.000
_cell.length_c   1.000
_cell.angle_alpha   90.00
_cell.angle_beta   90.00
_cell.angle_gamma   90.00
#
_symmetry.space_group_name_H-M   'P 1'
#
loop_
_entity.id
_entity.type
_entity.pdbx_description
1 polymer ?
#
loop_
_entity_poly.entity_id
_entity_poly.type
_entity_poly.pdbx_seq_one_letter_code
_entity_poly.pdbx_strand_id
1 'polypeptide(L)'
;RGSSALPPHDRRAMAGDEGSGGDEVPGSPGDPLRGVSVHHLSHDLLDEVRGVGLGPEALVYQIEPLVIRPRGAGMRSPRSGRPGASYVAALEGADHAGRAQYMLSYTWGYSVGDIVDALVQHCSTLTSPNDDQRRVYVWICCLCINQHRVQEARAAGETVPFEEFQAAFGERVRGIGNVLALMMPWSAPRYITRAWCVFELFTAVSESRSCSLTVLMPPDQAGSLCSALQRGANSSELWEALEQVRVEGAEASVPEDRERILQLVESGPGCAHVNDIVRQRLLRWFAGAADAELARLLEEGGGLAGEKAAS
;
A
#
# COMPACT_ATOMS: atom_id res chain seq x y z
N ARG A 1 17.03 -10.46 9.39
CA ARG A 1 17.73 -9.24 9.86
C ARG A 1 18.37 -8.58 8.64
N GLY A 2 17.61 -7.71 7.98
CA GLY A 2 18.04 -6.87 6.88
C GLY A 2 17.14 -5.65 6.95
N SER A 3 17.69 -4.48 7.25
CA SER A 3 16.89 -3.27 7.44
C SER A 3 16.18 -2.93 6.13
N SER A 4 14.88 -2.75 6.27
CA SER A 4 13.82 -2.89 5.27
C SER A 4 13.64 -1.80 4.22
N ALA A 5 14.15 -0.58 4.41
CA ALA A 5 13.65 0.56 3.64
C ALA A 5 14.02 0.53 2.16
N LEU A 6 13.28 1.29 1.34
CA LEU A 6 13.71 1.63 -0.02
C LEU A 6 15.20 2.01 0.02
N PRO A 7 16.09 1.33 -0.72
CA PRO A 7 17.51 1.61 -0.66
C PRO A 7 17.85 3.08 -1.00
N PRO A 8 18.95 3.64 -0.45
CA PRO A 8 19.47 5.01 -0.69
C PRO A 8 19.54 5.50 -2.13
N HIS A 9 19.39 4.61 -3.09
CA HIS A 9 19.68 4.88 -4.48
C HIS A 9 18.49 4.66 -5.41
N ASP A 10 17.31 4.35 -4.86
CA ASP A 10 16.04 4.24 -5.59
C ASP A 10 15.48 5.60 -6.03
N ARG A 11 16.39 6.55 -6.22
CA ARG A 11 16.26 7.85 -5.60
C ARG A 11 15.92 8.92 -6.67
N ARG A 12 16.59 8.88 -7.83
CA ARG A 12 16.38 9.87 -8.92
C ARG A 12 15.20 9.58 -9.84
N ALA A 13 14.64 8.37 -9.73
CA ALA A 13 13.53 7.92 -10.57
C ALA A 13 12.19 8.55 -10.26
N MET A 14 11.98 8.92 -9.00
CA MET A 14 10.70 9.45 -8.52
C MET A 14 10.51 10.91 -8.94
N ALA A 15 11.60 11.69 -8.97
CA ALA A 15 11.64 13.10 -9.36
C ALA A 15 12.05 13.32 -10.84
N GLY A 16 12.89 12.43 -11.41
CA GLY A 16 13.47 12.61 -12.76
C GLY A 16 12.57 12.26 -13.94
N ASP A 17 11.30 11.96 -13.71
CA ASP A 17 10.28 11.70 -14.75
C ASP A 17 9.24 12.85 -14.80
N GLU A 18 9.51 13.99 -14.16
CA GLU A 18 8.64 15.17 -14.17
C GLU A 18 8.93 16.04 -15.40
N GLY A 19 8.38 15.64 -16.55
CA GLY A 19 8.25 16.51 -17.71
C GLY A 19 7.28 17.67 -17.41
N SER A 20 7.59 18.85 -17.95
CA SER A 20 6.75 20.05 -17.80
C SER A 20 5.34 19.82 -18.35
N GLY A 21 4.33 20.01 -17.49
CA GLY A 21 2.91 19.84 -17.82
C GLY A 21 2.46 20.65 -19.03
N GLY A 22 2.23 19.95 -20.14
CA GLY A 22 1.14 20.30 -21.06
C GLY A 22 -0.18 19.75 -20.53
N ASP A 23 -1.30 20.08 -21.16
CA ASP A 23 -2.65 19.59 -20.82
C ASP A 23 -2.75 18.05 -20.91
N GLU A 24 -2.19 17.34 -19.94
CA GLU A 24 -2.21 15.88 -19.90
C GLU A 24 -3.57 15.40 -19.39
N VAL A 25 -4.20 14.54 -20.18
CA VAL A 25 -5.46 13.90 -19.82
C VAL A 25 -5.26 13.11 -18.51
N PRO A 26 -6.09 13.35 -17.47
CA PRO A 26 -5.99 12.61 -16.22
C PRO A 26 -6.04 11.10 -16.44
N GLY A 27 -5.11 10.39 -15.83
CA GLY A 27 -4.95 8.95 -15.95
C GLY A 27 -4.29 8.50 -17.24
N SER A 28 -3.74 9.40 -18.08
CA SER A 28 -2.94 9.03 -19.26
C SER A 28 -1.62 8.32 -18.87
N PRO A 29 -0.91 7.64 -19.79
CA PRO A 29 0.34 6.93 -19.48
C PRO A 29 1.43 7.83 -18.86
N GLY A 30 1.40 9.13 -19.14
CA GLY A 30 2.29 10.14 -18.57
C GLY A 30 1.87 10.66 -17.19
N ASP A 31 0.61 10.49 -16.77
CA ASP A 31 0.10 11.11 -15.54
C ASP A 31 0.87 10.59 -14.30
N PRO A 32 1.47 11.47 -13.46
CA PRO A 32 2.12 11.10 -12.20
C PRO A 32 1.22 10.32 -11.23
N LEU A 33 -0.08 10.52 -11.34
CA LEU A 33 -1.12 9.92 -10.49
C LEU A 33 -1.87 8.77 -11.19
N ARG A 34 -1.30 8.19 -12.26
CA ARG A 34 -1.80 6.94 -12.86
C ARG A 34 -1.62 5.77 -11.89
N GLY A 35 -2.67 4.98 -11.71
CA GLY A 35 -2.71 3.77 -10.90
C GLY A 35 -3.08 2.53 -11.72
N VAL A 36 -2.84 1.36 -11.13
CA VAL A 36 -3.21 0.06 -11.69
C VAL A 36 -4.56 -0.36 -11.11
N SER A 37 -5.43 -0.97 -11.91
CA SER A 37 -6.72 -1.44 -11.40
C SER A 37 -6.56 -2.65 -10.48
N VAL A 38 -7.40 -2.77 -9.44
CA VAL A 38 -7.42 -3.97 -8.58
C VAL A 38 -7.80 -5.23 -9.37
N HIS A 39 -8.57 -5.08 -10.45
CA HIS A 39 -8.84 -6.17 -11.37
C HIS A 39 -7.58 -6.71 -12.04
N HIS A 40 -6.74 -5.84 -12.60
CA HIS A 40 -5.47 -6.27 -13.20
C HIS A 40 -4.53 -6.87 -12.16
N LEU A 41 -4.49 -6.31 -10.94
CA LEU A 41 -3.70 -6.87 -9.85
C LEU A 41 -4.14 -8.30 -9.48
N SER A 42 -5.45 -8.57 -9.45
CA SER A 42 -6.00 -9.86 -9.05
C SER A 42 -6.00 -10.94 -10.13
N HIS A 43 -5.78 -10.56 -11.39
CA HIS A 43 -5.78 -11.47 -12.54
C HIS A 43 -4.42 -11.46 -13.23
N ASP A 44 -4.16 -10.44 -14.03
CA ASP A 44 -2.98 -10.37 -14.88
C ASP A 44 -1.66 -10.36 -14.09
N LEU A 45 -1.52 -9.53 -13.05
CA LEU A 45 -0.27 -9.44 -12.29
C LEU A 45 0.05 -10.78 -11.61
N LEU A 46 -0.95 -11.44 -11.01
CA LEU A 46 -0.75 -12.75 -10.39
C LEU A 46 -0.41 -13.82 -11.43
N ASP A 47 -0.98 -13.76 -12.63
CA ASP A 47 -0.62 -14.66 -13.73
C ASP A 47 0.80 -14.39 -14.25
N GLU A 48 1.24 -13.13 -14.33
CA GLU A 48 2.63 -12.79 -14.67
C GLU A 48 3.62 -13.30 -13.61
N VAL A 49 3.27 -13.19 -12.32
CA VAL A 49 4.05 -13.75 -11.20
C VAL A 49 4.17 -15.28 -11.33
N ARG A 50 3.07 -15.98 -11.62
CA ARG A 50 3.10 -17.43 -11.90
C ARG A 50 3.91 -17.77 -13.15
N GLY A 51 3.85 -16.92 -14.18
CA GLY A 51 4.56 -17.09 -15.45
C GLY A 51 6.09 -17.13 -15.29
N VAL A 52 6.62 -16.50 -14.24
CA VAL A 52 8.06 -16.57 -13.89
C VAL A 52 8.39 -17.62 -12.83
N GLY A 53 7.43 -18.49 -12.48
CA GLY A 53 7.63 -19.58 -11.52
C GLY A 53 7.54 -19.15 -10.05
N LEU A 54 7.00 -17.98 -9.75
CA LEU A 54 6.73 -17.51 -8.39
C LEU A 54 5.26 -17.71 -8.01
N GLY A 55 4.97 -17.81 -6.71
CA GLY A 55 3.61 -17.87 -6.19
C GLY A 55 3.15 -16.54 -5.56
N PRO A 56 1.88 -16.45 -5.12
CA PRO A 56 1.34 -15.26 -4.45
C PRO A 56 2.10 -14.90 -3.16
N GLU A 57 2.79 -15.86 -2.53
CA GLU A 57 3.66 -15.65 -1.36
C GLU A 57 4.94 -14.86 -1.68
N ALA A 58 5.27 -14.67 -2.96
CA ALA A 58 6.45 -13.92 -3.37
C ALA A 58 6.38 -12.47 -2.88
N LEU A 59 7.48 -12.01 -2.29
CA LEU A 59 7.60 -10.65 -1.82
C LEU A 59 7.74 -9.67 -2.99
N VAL A 60 7.35 -8.41 -2.78
CA VAL A 60 7.56 -7.36 -3.79
C VAL A 60 9.02 -7.24 -4.22
N TYR A 61 9.97 -7.46 -3.30
CA TYR A 61 11.40 -7.54 -3.64
C TYR A 61 11.75 -8.59 -4.70
N GLN A 62 11.01 -9.71 -4.74
CA GLN A 62 11.27 -10.81 -5.66
C GLN A 62 10.60 -10.56 -7.02
N ILE A 63 9.38 -10.02 -7.01
CA ILE A 63 8.64 -9.76 -8.25
C ILE A 63 9.11 -8.48 -8.96
N GLU A 64 9.75 -7.53 -8.27
CA GLU A 64 10.27 -6.32 -8.91
C GLU A 64 11.22 -6.60 -10.09
N PRO A 65 12.33 -7.34 -9.89
CA PRO A 65 13.29 -7.54 -10.97
C PRO A 65 12.82 -8.56 -12.01
N LEU A 66 11.85 -9.43 -11.68
CA LEU A 66 11.43 -10.56 -12.50
C LEU A 66 10.12 -10.33 -13.28
N VAL A 67 9.23 -9.49 -12.76
CA VAL A 67 7.90 -9.23 -13.33
C VAL A 67 7.74 -7.73 -13.62
N ILE A 68 7.87 -6.90 -12.59
CA ILE A 68 7.50 -5.49 -12.66
C ILE A 68 8.39 -4.71 -13.64
N ARG A 69 9.71 -4.75 -13.43
CA ARG A 69 10.64 -3.99 -14.26
C ARG A 69 10.73 -4.53 -15.69
N PRO A 70 10.77 -5.86 -15.95
CA PRO A 70 10.77 -6.38 -17.32
C PRO A 70 9.56 -5.94 -18.16
N ARG A 71 8.39 -5.74 -17.56
CA ARG A 71 7.16 -5.33 -18.28
C ARG A 71 7.35 -4.06 -19.12
N GLY A 72 8.07 -3.06 -18.58
CA GLY A 72 8.32 -1.78 -19.24
C GLY A 72 9.63 -1.70 -20.02
N ALA A 73 10.43 -2.77 -20.07
CA ALA A 73 11.82 -2.71 -20.54
C ALA A 73 11.96 -2.37 -22.03
N GLY A 74 11.02 -2.85 -22.86
CA GLY A 74 10.99 -2.59 -24.31
C GLY A 74 10.38 -1.25 -24.71
N MET A 75 9.91 -0.45 -23.75
CA MET A 75 9.15 0.78 -24.00
C MET A 75 9.99 2.03 -23.71
N ARG A 76 9.54 3.19 -24.19
CA ARG A 76 10.06 4.49 -23.76
C ARG A 76 9.15 5.05 -22.66
N SER A 77 9.74 5.62 -21.62
CA SER A 77 8.97 6.32 -20.59
C SER A 77 8.12 7.41 -21.25
N PRO A 78 6.80 7.44 -21.05
CA PRO A 78 5.96 8.51 -21.56
C PRO A 78 6.34 9.89 -21.03
N ARG A 79 6.93 9.97 -19.83
CA ARG A 79 7.25 11.26 -19.20
C ARG A 79 8.64 11.79 -19.55
N SER A 80 9.67 10.92 -19.54
CA SER A 80 11.06 11.32 -19.85
C SER A 80 11.54 10.98 -21.26
N GLY A 81 10.80 10.17 -22.03
CA GLY A 81 11.21 9.67 -23.36
C GLY A 81 12.39 8.68 -23.36
N ARG A 82 12.99 8.43 -22.20
CA ARG A 82 14.14 7.52 -22.01
C ARG A 82 13.71 6.06 -22.14
N PRO A 83 14.60 5.13 -22.57
CA PRO A 83 14.29 3.69 -22.60
C PRO A 83 13.90 3.15 -21.21
N GLY A 84 12.99 2.18 -21.14
CA GLY A 84 12.42 1.64 -19.91
C GLY A 84 11.30 2.52 -19.34
N ALA A 85 10.08 1.98 -19.27
CA ALA A 85 8.90 2.62 -18.67
C ALA A 85 8.54 1.97 -17.32
N SER A 86 7.73 2.66 -16.49
CA SER A 86 7.13 2.03 -15.31
C SER A 86 6.12 0.94 -15.72
N TYR A 87 5.81 0.03 -14.80
CA TYR A 87 4.85 -1.05 -15.06
C TYR A 87 3.48 -0.48 -15.46
N VAL A 88 2.96 0.51 -14.72
CA VAL A 88 1.66 1.14 -15.01
C VAL A 88 1.62 1.86 -16.36
N ALA A 89 2.75 2.36 -16.84
CA ALA A 89 2.86 3.01 -18.15
C ALA A 89 2.85 1.99 -19.30
N ALA A 90 3.16 0.73 -19.02
CA ALA A 90 3.09 -0.39 -19.96
C ALA A 90 1.69 -1.03 -20.05
N LEU A 91 0.72 -0.55 -19.26
CA LEU A 91 -0.65 -1.04 -19.29
C LEU A 91 -1.52 -0.17 -20.20
N GLU A 92 -2.35 -0.82 -21.00
CA GLU A 92 -3.33 -0.20 -21.89
C GLU A 92 -4.74 -0.66 -21.52
N GLY A 93 -5.76 0.15 -21.80
CA GLY A 93 -7.14 -0.19 -21.51
C GLY A 93 -7.63 0.23 -20.11
N ALA A 94 -8.90 0.64 -20.05
CA ALA A 94 -9.52 1.14 -18.82
C ALA A 94 -9.63 0.07 -17.74
N ASP A 95 -9.70 -1.21 -18.09
CA ASP A 95 -9.80 -2.27 -17.07
C ASP A 95 -8.44 -2.58 -16.41
N HIS A 96 -7.34 -1.94 -16.86
CA HIS A 96 -5.98 -2.19 -16.37
C HIS A 96 -5.31 -0.98 -15.70
N ALA A 97 -5.52 0.23 -16.23
CA ALA A 97 -4.91 1.43 -15.66
C ALA A 97 -5.73 2.70 -15.94
N GLY A 98 -5.65 3.64 -14.98
CA GLY A 98 -6.39 4.90 -15.01
C GLY A 98 -5.88 5.85 -13.94
N ARG A 99 -6.57 6.97 -13.73
CA ARG A 99 -6.24 7.90 -12.63
C ARG A 99 -6.48 7.17 -11.30
N ALA A 100 -5.51 7.19 -10.39
CA ALA A 100 -5.65 6.53 -9.10
C ALA A 100 -6.72 7.21 -8.22
N GLN A 101 -7.60 6.42 -7.61
CA GLN A 101 -8.50 6.87 -6.54
C GLN A 101 -7.82 6.74 -5.17
N TYR A 102 -6.91 5.77 -5.04
CA TYR A 102 -6.25 5.41 -3.81
C TYR A 102 -4.74 5.32 -3.98
N MET A 103 -4.00 5.63 -2.93
CA MET A 103 -2.57 5.37 -2.79
C MET A 103 -2.38 4.23 -1.79
N LEU A 104 -1.71 3.16 -2.20
CA LEU A 104 -1.31 2.11 -1.27
C LEU A 104 0.01 2.49 -0.59
N SER A 105 -0.04 2.71 0.72
CA SER A 105 1.15 2.75 1.56
C SER A 105 1.36 1.37 2.18
N TYR A 106 2.55 0.81 2.00
CA TYR A 106 2.88 -0.57 2.38
C TYR A 106 4.40 -0.78 2.43
N THR A 107 4.84 -1.98 2.84
CA THR A 107 6.25 -2.39 2.76
C THR A 107 6.47 -3.46 1.70
N TRP A 108 7.58 -3.36 0.97
CA TRP A 108 7.98 -4.34 -0.06
C TRP A 108 8.28 -5.74 0.50
N GLY A 109 8.41 -5.86 1.83
CA GLY A 109 8.54 -7.15 2.52
C GLY A 109 7.21 -7.89 2.70
N TYR A 110 6.13 -7.39 2.12
CA TYR A 110 4.85 -8.07 2.03
C TYR A 110 4.76 -8.92 0.77
N SER A 111 4.00 -10.01 0.85
CA SER A 111 3.71 -10.84 -0.31
C SER A 111 2.77 -10.10 -1.27
N VAL A 112 2.86 -10.42 -2.56
CA VAL A 112 1.96 -9.85 -3.56
C VAL A 112 0.52 -10.34 -3.34
N GLY A 113 0.32 -11.58 -2.90
CA GLY A 113 -0.98 -12.15 -2.57
C GLY A 113 -1.69 -11.37 -1.47
N ASP A 114 -1.02 -11.11 -0.36
CA ASP A 114 -1.58 -10.33 0.76
C ASP A 114 -2.00 -8.92 0.34
N ILE A 115 -1.18 -8.28 -0.51
CA ILE A 115 -1.50 -6.95 -1.07
C ILE A 115 -2.77 -7.02 -1.92
N VAL A 116 -2.83 -8.00 -2.83
CA VAL A 116 -3.98 -8.19 -3.73
C VAL A 116 -5.24 -8.51 -2.94
N ASP A 117 -5.18 -9.44 -2.00
CA ASP A 117 -6.33 -9.88 -1.21
C ASP A 117 -6.90 -8.74 -0.35
N ALA A 118 -6.04 -7.93 0.26
CA ALA A 118 -6.47 -6.75 1.01
C ALA A 118 -7.16 -5.71 0.12
N LEU A 119 -6.67 -5.49 -1.11
CA LEU A 119 -7.26 -4.56 -2.06
C LEU A 119 -8.59 -5.08 -2.64
N VAL A 120 -8.68 -6.39 -2.94
CA VAL A 120 -9.92 -7.04 -3.38
C VAL A 120 -10.98 -6.94 -2.28
N GLN A 121 -10.60 -7.24 -1.03
CA GLN A 121 -11.50 -7.07 0.10
C GLN A 121 -11.96 -5.61 0.23
N HIS A 122 -11.05 -4.64 0.12
CA HIS A 122 -11.42 -3.23 0.12
C HIS A 122 -12.45 -2.88 -0.97
N CYS A 123 -12.24 -3.32 -2.21
CA CYS A 123 -13.18 -3.10 -3.31
C CYS A 123 -14.57 -3.68 -3.03
N SER A 124 -14.64 -4.85 -2.39
CA SER A 124 -15.93 -5.48 -2.02
C SER A 124 -16.74 -4.67 -1.01
N THR A 125 -16.09 -3.79 -0.24
CA THR A 125 -16.75 -2.92 0.76
C THR A 125 -17.24 -1.59 0.19
N LEU A 126 -16.91 -1.27 -1.07
CA LEU A 126 -17.34 -0.04 -1.70
C LEU A 126 -18.83 -0.13 -2.05
N THR A 127 -19.65 0.73 -1.44
CA THR A 127 -21.12 0.64 -1.46
C THR A 127 -21.79 1.24 -2.69
N SER A 128 -21.03 1.70 -3.69
CA SER A 128 -21.59 2.39 -4.86
C SER A 128 -22.06 1.39 -5.92
N PRO A 129 -23.37 1.31 -6.23
CA PRO A 129 -23.90 0.43 -7.28
C PRO A 129 -23.41 0.80 -8.70
N ASN A 130 -22.81 1.98 -8.86
CA ASN A 130 -22.32 2.51 -10.13
C ASN A 130 -20.81 2.35 -10.33
N ASP A 131 -20.07 1.90 -9.33
CA ASP A 131 -18.63 1.66 -9.50
C ASP A 131 -18.42 0.30 -10.14
N ASP A 132 -17.98 0.32 -11.39
CA ASP A 132 -17.39 -0.87 -12.00
C ASP A 132 -16.18 -1.26 -11.14
N GLN A 133 -16.33 -2.30 -10.32
CA GLN A 133 -15.27 -2.78 -9.42
C GLN A 133 -14.00 -3.16 -10.18
N ARG A 134 -14.07 -3.33 -11.51
CA ARG A 134 -12.87 -3.52 -12.34
C ARG A 134 -12.02 -2.27 -12.49
N ARG A 135 -12.56 -1.09 -12.19
CA ARG A 135 -11.97 0.22 -12.43
C ARG A 135 -11.72 0.99 -11.13
N VAL A 136 -11.42 0.26 -10.06
CA VAL A 136 -10.81 0.81 -8.86
C VAL A 136 -9.30 0.83 -9.08
N TYR A 137 -8.73 2.02 -9.28
CA TYR A 137 -7.31 2.21 -9.55
C TYR A 137 -6.54 2.64 -8.31
N VAL A 138 -5.43 1.96 -8.07
CA VAL A 138 -4.57 2.16 -6.90
C VAL A 138 -3.16 2.50 -7.39
N TRP A 139 -2.61 3.59 -6.85
CA TRP A 139 -1.21 3.92 -7.04
C TRP A 139 -0.37 3.08 -6.07
N ILE A 140 0.53 2.28 -6.60
CA ILE A 140 1.39 1.36 -5.84
C ILE A 140 2.84 1.66 -6.22
N CYS A 141 3.68 1.99 -5.25
CA CYS A 141 4.97 2.58 -5.55
C CYS A 141 5.87 1.70 -6.45
N CYS A 142 5.89 0.38 -6.25
CA CYS A 142 6.70 -0.50 -7.11
C CYS A 142 6.21 -0.52 -8.57
N LEU A 143 4.92 -0.34 -8.83
CA LEU A 143 4.32 -0.41 -10.17
C LEU A 143 4.30 0.94 -10.88
N CYS A 144 4.08 2.01 -10.12
CA CYS A 144 3.85 3.36 -10.65
C CYS A 144 5.15 4.15 -10.84
N ILE A 145 6.17 3.88 -10.03
CA ILE A 145 7.51 4.45 -10.25
C ILE A 145 8.28 3.64 -11.27
N ASN A 146 9.01 4.35 -12.12
CA ASN A 146 9.88 3.76 -13.11
C ASN A 146 11.11 3.09 -12.46
N GLN A 147 11.00 1.79 -12.20
CA GLN A 147 12.06 1.00 -11.56
C GLN A 147 13.35 0.92 -12.39
N HIS A 148 13.33 1.21 -13.69
CA HIS A 148 14.58 1.30 -14.46
C HIS A 148 15.45 2.47 -13.99
N ARG A 149 14.83 3.64 -13.81
CA ARG A 149 15.53 4.84 -13.33
C ARG A 149 16.04 4.65 -11.92
N VAL A 150 15.28 3.92 -11.10
CA VAL A 150 15.62 3.58 -9.71
C VAL A 150 16.94 2.80 -9.71
N GLN A 151 16.99 1.74 -10.51
CA GLN A 151 18.12 0.82 -10.55
C GLN A 151 19.34 1.41 -11.25
N GLU A 152 19.15 2.31 -12.23
CA GLU A 152 20.24 3.09 -12.83
C GLU A 152 20.90 4.05 -11.85
N ALA A 153 20.10 4.81 -11.10
CA ALA A 153 20.61 5.71 -10.06
C ALA A 153 21.38 4.90 -8.99
N ARG A 154 20.88 3.71 -8.66
CA ARG A 154 21.57 2.73 -7.81
C ARG A 154 22.89 2.23 -8.36
N ALA A 155 22.93 1.84 -9.63
CA ALA A 155 24.17 1.41 -10.26
C ALA A 155 25.21 2.55 -10.32
N ALA A 156 24.75 3.80 -10.45
CA ALA A 156 25.60 4.99 -10.47
C ALA A 156 26.03 5.47 -9.07
N GLY A 157 25.54 4.86 -7.98
CA GLY A 157 25.84 5.28 -6.62
C GLY A 157 25.24 6.64 -6.24
N GLU A 158 24.24 7.11 -6.98
CA GLU A 158 23.60 8.40 -6.75
C GLU A 158 22.76 8.36 -5.47
N THR A 159 22.84 9.41 -4.67
CA THR A 159 21.97 9.66 -3.51
C THR A 159 21.09 10.85 -3.82
N VAL A 160 19.78 10.68 -3.84
CA VAL A 160 18.87 11.82 -4.00
C VAL A 160 18.65 12.52 -2.68
N PRO A 161 18.55 13.86 -2.71
CA PRO A 161 18.19 14.66 -1.55
C PRO A 161 16.87 14.21 -0.94
N PHE A 162 16.79 14.28 0.37
CA PHE A 162 15.57 13.98 1.12
C PHE A 162 14.36 14.79 0.63
N GLU A 163 14.59 16.04 0.24
CA GLU A 163 13.57 17.02 -0.14
C GLU A 163 12.83 16.62 -1.42
N GLU A 164 13.53 16.05 -2.40
CA GLU A 164 12.91 15.53 -3.63
C GLU A 164 12.02 14.32 -3.34
N PHE A 165 12.43 13.46 -2.40
CA PHE A 165 11.63 12.33 -1.94
C PHE A 165 10.38 12.76 -1.19
N GLN A 166 10.58 13.68 -0.26
CA GLN A 166 9.51 14.28 0.52
C GLN A 166 8.47 14.92 -0.39
N ALA A 167 8.92 15.66 -1.42
CA ALA A 167 8.04 16.26 -2.42
C ALA A 167 7.29 15.18 -3.21
N ALA A 168 7.99 14.21 -3.79
CA ALA A 168 7.37 13.18 -4.62
C ALA A 168 6.30 12.38 -3.86
N PHE A 169 6.60 11.87 -2.67
CA PHE A 169 5.62 11.12 -1.87
C PHE A 169 4.52 12.03 -1.31
N GLY A 170 4.87 13.24 -0.86
CA GLY A 170 3.89 14.20 -0.34
C GLY A 170 2.89 14.65 -1.40
N GLU A 171 3.33 14.87 -2.63
CA GLU A 171 2.45 15.19 -3.76
C GLU A 171 1.53 14.03 -4.15
N ARG A 172 1.96 12.78 -3.98
CA ARG A 172 1.16 11.59 -4.31
C ARG A 172 0.06 11.42 -3.26
N VAL A 173 0.40 11.59 -1.97
CA VAL A 173 -0.59 11.63 -0.88
C VAL A 173 -1.60 12.75 -1.09
N ARG A 174 -1.15 13.99 -1.34
CA ARG A 174 -2.04 15.15 -1.54
C ARG A 174 -2.85 15.08 -2.83
N GLY A 175 -2.24 14.61 -3.91
CA GLY A 175 -2.86 14.58 -5.24
C GLY A 175 -3.91 13.48 -5.40
N ILE A 176 -3.77 12.38 -4.67
CA ILE A 176 -4.74 11.27 -4.67
C ILE A 176 -5.79 11.47 -3.56
N GLY A 177 -5.37 11.91 -2.37
CA GLY A 177 -6.30 12.26 -1.28
C GLY A 177 -6.96 11.06 -0.57
N ASN A 178 -6.62 9.82 -0.92
CA ASN A 178 -7.07 8.63 -0.18
C ASN A 178 -5.91 7.66 -0.01
N VAL A 179 -5.42 7.51 1.22
CA VAL A 179 -4.33 6.60 1.56
C VAL A 179 -4.88 5.33 2.20
N LEU A 180 -4.50 4.19 1.61
CA LEU A 180 -4.71 2.86 2.13
C LEU A 180 -3.41 2.40 2.80
N ALA A 181 -3.39 2.36 4.14
CA ALA A 181 -2.25 1.87 4.90
C ALA A 181 -2.40 0.37 5.16
N LEU A 182 -1.63 -0.45 4.44
CA LEU A 182 -1.66 -1.90 4.59
C LEU A 182 -0.81 -2.33 5.78
N MET A 183 -1.45 -2.86 6.82
CA MET A 183 -0.83 -3.23 8.09
C MET A 183 -0.90 -4.74 8.31
N MET A 184 0.24 -5.37 8.59
CA MET A 184 0.27 -6.76 9.06
C MET A 184 1.62 -7.12 9.70
N PRO A 185 1.66 -8.14 10.59
CA PRO A 185 0.50 -8.80 11.19
C PRO A 185 -0.29 -7.84 12.11
N TRP A 186 -1.56 -8.14 12.38
CA TRP A 186 -2.43 -7.30 13.21
C TRP A 186 -1.88 -7.06 14.62
N SER A 187 -1.14 -8.03 15.16
CA SER A 187 -0.58 -8.02 16.52
C SER A 187 0.71 -7.22 16.67
N ALA A 188 1.46 -7.03 15.57
CA ALA A 188 2.70 -6.26 15.56
C ALA A 188 2.96 -5.73 14.13
N PRO A 189 2.23 -4.70 13.67
CA PRO A 189 2.27 -4.28 12.28
C PRO A 189 3.67 -3.86 11.83
N ARG A 190 4.24 -4.57 10.84
CA ARG A 190 5.54 -4.23 10.27
C ARG A 190 5.54 -2.89 9.55
N TYR A 191 4.37 -2.47 9.07
CA TYR A 191 4.15 -1.17 8.42
C TYR A 191 4.73 0.00 9.23
N ILE A 192 4.44 0.08 10.53
CA ILE A 192 4.83 1.23 11.36
C ILE A 192 6.32 1.22 11.76
N THR A 193 7.04 0.12 11.49
CA THR A 193 8.49 0.07 11.74
C THR A 193 9.29 0.63 10.56
N ARG A 194 8.64 1.28 9.59
CA ARG A 194 9.24 1.76 8.35
C ARG A 194 9.07 3.26 8.23
N ALA A 195 10.19 3.99 8.25
CA ALA A 195 10.16 5.45 8.36
C ALA A 195 9.37 6.10 7.21
N TRP A 196 9.49 5.58 5.98
CA TRP A 196 8.73 6.10 4.84
C TRP A 196 7.22 5.81 4.93
N CYS A 197 6.81 4.67 5.46
CA CYS A 197 5.39 4.40 5.75
C CYS A 197 4.85 5.33 6.85
N VAL A 198 5.70 5.65 7.84
CA VAL A 198 5.39 6.67 8.87
C VAL A 198 5.26 8.05 8.24
N PHE A 199 6.14 8.43 7.30
CA PHE A 199 6.05 9.70 6.59
C PHE A 199 4.76 9.85 5.78
N GLU A 200 4.38 8.82 5.01
CA GLU A 200 3.13 8.81 4.24
C GLU A 200 1.91 8.91 5.16
N LEU A 201 1.94 8.18 6.27
CA LEU A 201 0.88 8.23 7.28
C LEU A 201 0.80 9.61 7.93
N PHE A 202 1.93 10.18 8.36
CA PHE A 202 2.02 11.53 8.92
C PHE A 202 1.50 12.58 7.93
N THR A 203 1.83 12.44 6.65
CA THR A 203 1.36 13.35 5.60
C THR A 203 -0.16 13.26 5.47
N ALA A 204 -0.72 12.05 5.41
CA ALA A 204 -2.18 11.86 5.35
C ALA A 204 -2.89 12.41 6.60
N VAL A 205 -2.30 12.23 7.78
CA VAL A 205 -2.81 12.78 9.05
C VAL A 205 -2.80 14.30 9.05
N SER A 206 -1.70 14.91 8.63
CA SER A 206 -1.54 16.37 8.60
C SER A 206 -2.49 17.02 7.61
N GLU A 207 -2.81 16.32 6.52
CA GLU A 207 -3.74 16.76 5.46
C GLU A 207 -5.17 16.24 5.68
N SER A 208 -5.57 15.90 6.93
CA SER A 208 -6.85 15.23 7.24
C SER A 208 -8.14 15.93 6.75
N ARG A 209 -8.07 17.19 6.28
CA ARG A 209 -9.18 17.90 5.64
C ARG A 209 -9.38 17.53 4.17
N SER A 210 -8.34 17.10 3.49
CA SER A 210 -8.30 16.79 2.05
C SER A 210 -7.81 15.37 1.77
N CYS A 211 -7.34 14.65 2.78
CA CYS A 211 -6.81 13.30 2.68
C CYS A 211 -7.51 12.35 3.66
N SER A 212 -8.03 11.23 3.16
CA SER A 212 -8.55 10.13 3.97
C SER A 212 -7.46 9.09 4.25
N LEU A 213 -7.48 8.52 5.45
CA LEU A 213 -6.58 7.44 5.86
C LEU A 213 -7.39 6.23 6.33
N THR A 214 -7.25 5.13 5.61
CA THR A 214 -7.91 3.85 5.87
C THR A 214 -6.85 2.79 6.14
N VAL A 215 -6.99 2.05 7.24
CA VAL A 215 -6.14 0.90 7.53
C VAL A 215 -6.76 -0.33 6.89
N LEU A 216 -5.96 -1.04 6.11
CA LEU A 216 -6.30 -2.33 5.52
C LEU A 216 -5.42 -3.42 6.12
N MET A 217 -5.95 -4.62 6.22
CA MET A 217 -5.17 -5.84 6.44
C MET A 217 -5.73 -6.94 5.53
N PRO A 218 -4.94 -7.94 5.14
CA PRO A 218 -5.46 -9.05 4.36
C PRO A 218 -6.47 -9.90 5.16
N PRO A 219 -7.37 -10.65 4.50
CA PRO A 219 -8.42 -11.42 5.16
C PRO A 219 -7.90 -12.44 6.19
N ASP A 220 -6.72 -13.00 5.99
CA ASP A 220 -6.08 -13.95 6.92
C ASP A 220 -5.85 -13.32 8.31
N GLN A 221 -5.59 -12.01 8.39
CA GLN A 221 -5.41 -11.28 9.63
C GLN A 221 -6.72 -11.19 10.42
N ALA A 222 -7.85 -11.03 9.74
CA ALA A 222 -9.16 -11.05 10.39
C ALA A 222 -9.45 -12.45 10.96
N GLY A 223 -9.16 -13.51 10.20
CA GLY A 223 -9.28 -14.89 10.69
C GLY A 223 -8.35 -15.20 11.87
N SER A 224 -7.11 -14.70 11.82
CA SER A 224 -6.14 -14.82 12.92
C SER A 224 -6.61 -14.10 14.19
N LEU A 225 -7.12 -12.87 14.05
CA LEU A 225 -7.71 -12.10 15.14
C LEU A 225 -8.89 -12.84 15.77
N CYS A 226 -9.84 -13.32 14.95
CA CYS A 226 -11.02 -14.03 15.44
C CYS A 226 -10.64 -15.33 16.16
N SER A 227 -9.66 -16.06 15.61
CA SER A 227 -9.10 -17.26 16.26
C SER A 227 -8.41 -16.95 17.59
N ALA A 228 -7.79 -15.77 17.74
CA ALA A 228 -7.27 -15.32 19.02
C ALA A 228 -8.41 -15.04 20.01
N LEU A 229 -9.42 -14.26 19.60
CA LEU A 229 -10.59 -13.94 20.43
C LEU A 229 -11.34 -15.19 20.92
N GLN A 230 -11.56 -16.17 20.03
CA GLN A 230 -12.25 -17.42 20.36
C GLN A 230 -11.48 -18.31 21.35
N ARG A 231 -10.13 -18.28 21.31
CA ARG A 231 -9.28 -19.01 22.26
C ARG A 231 -9.22 -18.34 23.64
N GLY A 232 -10.00 -17.30 23.85
CA GLY A 232 -9.98 -16.52 25.08
C GLY A 232 -8.75 -15.62 25.16
N ALA A 233 -8.21 -15.15 24.03
CA ALA A 233 -7.29 -14.02 24.05
C ALA A 233 -7.98 -12.92 24.85
N ASN A 234 -7.41 -12.60 26.00
CA ASN A 234 -7.93 -11.54 26.83
C ASN A 234 -7.78 -10.23 26.03
N SER A 235 -8.50 -9.19 26.44
CA SER A 235 -8.28 -7.82 25.96
C SER A 235 -6.80 -7.40 25.97
N SER A 236 -5.94 -8.09 26.74
CA SER A 236 -4.48 -7.91 26.76
C SER A 236 -3.79 -8.06 25.41
N GLU A 237 -4.07 -9.07 24.56
CA GLU A 237 -3.34 -9.21 23.29
C GLU A 237 -3.66 -8.06 22.31
N LEU A 238 -4.93 -7.62 22.31
CA LEU A 238 -5.36 -6.43 21.56
C LEU A 238 -4.70 -5.17 22.10
N TRP A 239 -4.65 -5.02 23.43
CA TRP A 239 -4.01 -3.86 24.06
C TRP A 239 -2.51 -3.86 23.84
N GLU A 240 -1.83 -5.01 23.91
CA GLU A 240 -0.42 -5.15 23.59
C GLU A 240 -0.14 -4.72 22.15
N ALA A 241 -0.95 -5.16 21.18
CA ALA A 241 -0.81 -4.74 19.78
C ALA A 241 -0.90 -3.21 19.62
N LEU A 242 -1.79 -2.56 20.39
CA LEU A 242 -1.97 -1.11 20.37
C LEU A 242 -0.84 -0.37 21.12
N GLU A 243 -0.35 -0.92 22.23
CA GLU A 243 0.76 -0.37 23.01
C GLU A 243 2.10 -0.44 22.27
N GLN A 244 2.27 -1.44 21.42
CA GLN A 244 3.45 -1.61 20.56
C GLN A 244 3.51 -0.59 19.42
N VAL A 245 2.42 0.14 19.15
CA VAL A 245 2.43 1.21 18.15
C VAL A 245 3.34 2.35 18.59
N ARG A 246 4.51 2.41 17.96
CA ARG A 246 5.56 3.41 18.20
C ARG A 246 6.30 3.77 16.92
N VAL A 247 5.88 4.86 16.27
CA VAL A 247 6.51 5.34 15.03
C VAL A 247 7.95 5.83 15.22
N GLU A 248 8.34 6.18 16.45
CA GLU A 248 9.70 6.58 16.84
C GLU A 248 10.72 5.46 16.60
N GLY A 249 10.25 4.20 16.68
CA GLY A 249 11.03 3.00 16.42
C GLY A 249 11.20 2.67 14.93
N ALA A 250 10.66 3.49 14.02
CA ALA A 250 10.72 3.22 12.60
C ALA A 250 12.16 3.31 12.07
N GLU A 251 12.48 2.44 11.10
CA GLU A 251 13.79 2.34 10.48
C GLU A 251 13.78 2.77 9.01
N ALA A 252 14.92 3.28 8.57
CA ALA A 252 15.24 3.57 7.18
C ALA A 252 16.57 2.92 6.79
N SER A 253 16.71 2.46 5.54
CA SER A 253 17.95 1.94 4.96
C SER A 253 19.02 3.03 4.86
N VAL A 254 18.60 4.29 4.84
CA VAL A 254 19.47 5.44 5.03
C VAL A 254 19.14 6.06 6.39
N PRO A 255 20.08 5.99 7.36
CA PRO A 255 19.85 6.53 8.70
C PRO A 255 19.40 7.99 8.71
N GLU A 256 19.95 8.81 7.81
CA GLU A 256 19.58 10.22 7.66
C GLU A 256 18.10 10.42 7.28
N ASP A 257 17.52 9.56 6.43
CA ASP A 257 16.09 9.65 6.09
C ASP A 257 15.23 9.44 7.33
N ARG A 258 15.60 8.46 8.17
CA ARG A 258 14.90 8.21 9.44
C ARG A 258 14.93 9.46 10.32
N GLU A 259 16.11 10.04 10.51
CA GLU A 259 16.28 11.23 11.35
C GLU A 259 15.46 12.40 10.84
N ARG A 260 15.53 12.70 9.54
CA ARG A 260 14.76 13.79 8.92
C ARG A 260 13.26 13.54 8.96
N ILE A 261 12.78 12.31 8.72
CA ILE A 261 11.36 11.98 8.82
C ILE A 261 10.86 12.17 10.25
N LEU A 262 11.58 11.67 11.26
CA LEU A 262 11.16 11.85 12.65
C LEU A 262 11.19 13.33 13.04
N GLN A 263 12.15 14.11 12.56
CA GLN A 263 12.16 15.57 12.76
C GLN A 263 10.95 16.26 12.12
N LEU A 264 10.51 15.84 10.92
CA LEU A 264 9.29 16.38 10.30
C LEU A 264 8.04 16.05 11.12
N VAL A 265 7.93 14.80 11.59
CA VAL A 265 6.80 14.37 12.42
C VAL A 265 6.75 15.20 13.71
N GLU A 266 7.88 15.39 14.37
CA GLU A 266 7.95 16.19 15.61
C GLU A 266 7.76 17.68 15.39
N SER A 267 8.15 18.21 14.23
CA SER A 267 7.87 19.60 13.86
C SER A 267 6.40 19.82 13.47
N GLY A 268 5.65 18.75 13.21
CA GLY A 268 4.22 18.76 12.90
C GLY A 268 3.36 18.42 14.12
N PRO A 269 2.50 17.38 14.05
CA PRO A 269 1.61 17.00 15.15
C PRO A 269 2.30 16.19 16.27
N GLY A 270 3.55 15.76 16.05
CA GLY A 270 4.32 14.95 16.99
C GLY A 270 4.07 13.45 16.89
N CYS A 271 5.08 12.64 17.28
CA CYS A 271 5.00 11.19 17.18
C CYS A 271 3.85 10.61 18.03
N ALA A 272 3.59 11.19 19.20
CA ALA A 272 2.51 10.77 20.08
C ALA A 272 1.13 10.89 19.41
N HIS A 273 0.87 11.99 18.71
CA HIS A 273 -0.40 12.21 18.00
C HIS A 273 -0.57 11.22 16.84
N VAL A 274 0.51 10.98 16.09
CA VAL A 274 0.52 9.99 15.00
C VAL A 274 0.24 8.58 15.55
N ASN A 275 0.92 8.19 16.64
CA ASN A 275 0.69 6.92 17.33
C ASN A 275 -0.78 6.76 17.74
N ASP A 276 -1.38 7.79 18.33
CA ASP A 276 -2.78 7.74 18.79
C ASP A 276 -3.77 7.58 17.63
N ILE A 277 -3.52 8.24 16.49
CA ILE A 277 -4.36 8.05 15.30
C ILE A 277 -4.23 6.62 14.77
N VAL A 278 -3.01 6.08 14.69
CA VAL A 278 -2.79 4.69 14.26
C VAL A 278 -3.51 3.72 15.18
N ARG A 279 -3.38 3.88 16.50
CA ARG A 279 -4.07 3.05 17.50
C ARG A 279 -5.59 3.11 17.32
N GLN A 280 -6.15 4.30 17.11
CA GLN A 280 -7.59 4.45 16.88
C GLN A 280 -8.07 3.78 15.58
N ARG A 281 -7.24 3.80 14.52
CA ARG A 281 -7.55 3.14 13.25
C ARG A 281 -7.43 1.62 13.36
N LEU A 282 -6.41 1.11 14.05
CA LEU A 282 -6.27 -0.31 14.38
C LEU A 282 -7.44 -0.82 15.23
N LEU A 283 -7.83 -0.08 16.27
CA LEU A 283 -8.97 -0.44 17.12
C LEU A 283 -10.28 -0.52 16.30
N ARG A 284 -10.51 0.43 15.39
CA ARG A 284 -11.65 0.39 14.46
C ARG A 284 -11.60 -0.82 13.55
N TRP A 285 -10.41 -1.17 13.06
CA TRP A 285 -10.24 -2.37 12.23
C TRP A 285 -10.53 -3.65 13.04
N PHE A 286 -10.04 -3.75 14.29
CA PHE A 286 -10.37 -4.88 15.19
C PHE A 286 -11.87 -5.03 15.41
N ALA A 287 -12.56 -3.93 15.69
CA ALA A 287 -14.00 -3.94 15.88
C ALA A 287 -14.73 -4.41 14.61
N GLY A 288 -14.38 -3.84 13.45
CA GLY A 288 -15.00 -4.23 12.17
C GLY A 288 -14.76 -5.70 11.80
N ALA A 289 -13.55 -6.22 12.06
CA ALA A 289 -13.23 -7.62 11.83
C ALA A 289 -14.05 -8.56 12.75
N ALA A 290 -14.20 -8.19 14.03
CA ALA A 290 -15.00 -8.94 14.98
C ALA A 290 -16.50 -8.90 14.64
N ASP A 291 -17.03 -7.75 14.23
CA ASP A 291 -18.42 -7.57 13.81
C ASP A 291 -18.74 -8.41 12.57
N ALA A 292 -17.85 -8.41 11.57
CA ALA A 292 -18.00 -9.21 10.35
C ALA A 292 -18.02 -10.72 10.65
N GLU A 293 -17.13 -11.19 11.54
CA GLU A 293 -17.11 -12.60 11.96
C GLU A 293 -18.37 -12.97 12.75
N LEU A 294 -18.83 -12.10 13.65
CA LEU A 294 -20.07 -12.33 14.38
C LEU A 294 -21.27 -12.45 13.43
N ALA A 295 -21.36 -11.57 12.42
CA ALA A 295 -22.40 -11.64 11.40
C ALA A 295 -22.35 -12.99 10.65
N ARG A 296 -21.16 -13.42 10.22
CA ARG A 296 -20.96 -14.72 9.56
C ARG A 296 -21.43 -15.89 10.43
N LEU A 297 -21.06 -15.91 11.71
CA LEU A 297 -21.46 -16.96 12.66
C LEU A 297 -22.97 -16.99 12.89
N LEU A 298 -23.63 -15.84 12.92
CA LEU A 298 -25.08 -15.75 13.06
C LEU A 298 -25.81 -16.26 11.82
N GLU A 299 -25.30 -15.97 10.62
CA GLU A 299 -25.84 -16.50 9.36
C GLU A 299 -25.70 -18.04 9.29
N GLU A 300 -24.55 -18.57 9.68
CA GLU A 300 -24.31 -20.02 9.73
C GLU A 300 -25.16 -20.71 10.81
N GLY A 301 -25.29 -20.09 11.99
CA GLY A 301 -26.13 -20.57 13.09
C GLY A 301 -27.64 -20.51 12.77
N GLY A 302 -28.07 -19.53 11.96
CA GLY A 302 -29.44 -19.42 11.47
C GLY A 302 -29.84 -20.55 10.52
N GLY A 303 -28.87 -21.14 9.80
CA GLY A 303 -29.09 -22.33 8.97
C GLY A 303 -29.45 -23.59 9.77
N LEU A 304 -28.94 -23.74 11.00
CA LEU A 304 -29.24 -24.88 11.88
C LEU A 304 -30.68 -24.87 12.42
N ALA A 305 -31.36 -23.72 12.40
CA ALA A 305 -32.77 -23.62 12.79
C ALA A 305 -33.74 -24.05 11.65
N GLY A 306 -33.28 -24.04 10.39
CA GLY A 306 -34.09 -24.38 9.22
C GLY A 306 -34.31 -25.88 9.00
N GLU A 307 -33.40 -26.74 9.45
CA GLU A 307 -33.53 -28.21 9.30
C GLU A 307 -34.37 -28.88 10.39
N LYS A 308 -34.62 -28.21 11.53
CA LYS A 308 -35.48 -28.76 12.60
C LYS A 308 -36.98 -28.54 12.39
N ALA A 309 -37.39 -27.86 11.33
CA ALA A 309 -38.80 -27.65 10.99
C ALA A 309 -39.35 -28.64 9.95
N ALA A 310 -38.55 -29.61 9.50
CA ALA A 310 -38.94 -30.66 8.57
C ALA A 310 -38.73 -32.06 9.20
N SER A 311 -39.48 -32.37 10.26
CA SER A 311 -39.70 -33.74 10.75
C SER A 311 -41.07 -33.87 11.37
#